data_AF-A0AAW6B1S9-F1
#
_entry.id   AF-A0AAW6B1S9-F1
#
_cell.length_a   1.000
_cell.length_b   1.000
_cell.length_c   1.000
_cell.angle_alpha   90.00
_cell.angle_beta   90.00
_cell.angle_gamma   90.00
#
_symmetry.space_group_name_H-M   'P 1'
#
loop_
_entity.id
_entity.type
_entity.pdbx_description
1 polymer ?
#
loop_
_entity_poly.entity_id
_entity_poly.type
_entity_poly.pdbx_seq_one_letter_code
_entity_poly.pdbx_strand_id
1 'polypeptide(L)'
;MTAEIREYSKFRNPFNNPSSMMRKDYILKVGNYREFRYLEDYDLTMRLIHDNPTKEFLNIQEPLVVMQTDDSSYLRRGGLLYVKTEFFLQVDFYKRGYLTKFELCRNIFVRNIVRVMPNSIRKLIYQKKMRESVEVKSRK
;
A
#
# COMPACT_ATOMS: atom_id res chain seq x y z
N MET A 1 3.64 2.06 -17.25
CA MET A 1 4.05 0.68 -17.67
C MET A 1 4.44 -0.16 -16.46
N THR A 2 4.53 -1.50 -16.59
CA THR A 2 4.91 -2.42 -15.50
C THR A 2 6.22 -2.04 -14.79
N ALA A 3 7.20 -1.50 -15.52
CA ALA A 3 8.47 -1.03 -14.95
C ALA A 3 8.27 0.10 -13.91
N GLU A 4 7.37 1.05 -14.18
CA GLU A 4 7.03 2.13 -13.25
C GLU A 4 6.32 1.59 -12.01
N ILE A 5 5.40 0.63 -12.19
CA ILE A 5 4.72 -0.05 -11.08
C ILE A 5 5.75 -0.76 -10.19
N ARG A 6 6.72 -1.47 -10.79
CA ARG A 6 7.80 -2.15 -10.07
C ARG A 6 8.63 -1.16 -9.26
N GLU A 7 9.08 -0.07 -9.87
CA GLU A 7 9.90 0.93 -9.18
C GLU A 7 9.12 1.60 -8.05
N TYR A 8 7.87 1.98 -8.32
CA TYR A 8 7.00 2.60 -7.34
C TYR A 8 6.66 1.66 -6.17
N SER A 9 6.50 0.35 -6.44
CA SER A 9 6.21 -0.66 -5.42
C SER A 9 7.25 -0.71 -4.31
N LYS A 10 8.50 -0.36 -4.63
CA LYS A 10 9.60 -0.28 -3.67
C LYS A 10 9.42 0.84 -2.64
N PHE A 11 8.52 1.79 -2.87
CA PHE A 11 8.22 2.88 -1.95
C PHE A 11 6.84 2.75 -1.30
N ARG A 12 5.80 2.43 -2.07
CA ARG A 12 4.41 2.27 -1.57
C ARG A 12 3.63 1.27 -2.43
N ASN A 13 2.53 0.73 -1.88
CA ASN A 13 1.66 -0.17 -2.64
C ASN A 13 1.16 0.53 -3.93
N PRO A 14 1.43 -0.02 -5.14
CA PRO A 14 1.03 0.59 -6.41
C PRO A 14 -0.45 0.46 -6.73
N PHE A 15 -1.19 -0.36 -5.99
CA PHE A 15 -2.59 -0.64 -6.26
C PHE A 15 -3.49 -0.19 -5.11
N ASN A 16 -4.69 0.26 -5.45
CA ASN A 16 -5.74 0.52 -4.49
C ASN A 16 -6.55 -0.76 -4.29
N ASN A 17 -6.46 -1.37 -3.10
CA ASN A 17 -7.03 -2.70 -2.83
C ASN A 17 -8.52 -2.86 -3.21
N PRO A 18 -9.43 -1.91 -2.90
CA PRO A 18 -10.86 -2.04 -3.22
C PRO A 18 -11.18 -2.06 -4.73
N SER A 19 -10.28 -1.58 -5.59
CA SER A 19 -10.46 -1.56 -7.05
C SER A 19 -9.48 -2.50 -7.77
N SER A 20 -8.82 -3.39 -7.03
CA SER A 20 -7.81 -4.29 -7.58
C SER A 20 -8.44 -5.60 -8.04
N MET A 21 -8.01 -6.09 -9.20
CA MET A 21 -8.35 -7.42 -9.69
C MET A 21 -7.07 -8.18 -10.00
N MET A 22 -6.99 -9.42 -9.53
CA MET A 22 -5.80 -10.27 -9.65
C MET A 22 -6.21 -11.69 -10.01
N ARG A 23 -5.38 -12.39 -10.78
CA ARG A 23 -5.65 -13.80 -11.11
C ARG A 23 -5.44 -14.68 -9.89
N LYS A 24 -6.44 -15.50 -9.55
CA LYS A 24 -6.44 -16.38 -8.38
C LYS A 24 -5.24 -17.32 -8.37
N ASP A 25 -4.90 -17.91 -9.51
CA ASP A 25 -3.78 -18.83 -9.64
C ASP A 25 -2.44 -18.17 -9.28
N TYR A 26 -2.27 -16.88 -9.59
CA TYR A 26 -1.05 -16.14 -9.23
C TYR A 26 -0.99 -15.86 -7.74
N ILE A 27 -2.11 -15.48 -7.11
CA ILE A 27 -2.21 -15.29 -5.65
C ILE A 27 -1.83 -16.57 -4.91
N LEU A 28 -2.35 -17.71 -5.35
CA LEU A 28 -2.07 -18.99 -4.72
C LEU A 28 -0.61 -19.41 -4.89
N LYS A 29 -0.02 -19.18 -6.07
CA LYS A 29 1.40 -19.49 -6.34
C LYS A 29 2.37 -18.71 -5.46
N VAL A 30 2.04 -17.47 -5.10
CA VAL A 30 2.88 -16.66 -4.21
C VAL A 30 2.60 -16.91 -2.72
N GLY A 31 1.70 -17.83 -2.37
CA GLY A 31 1.42 -18.24 -0.99
C GLY A 31 0.26 -17.51 -0.31
N ASN A 32 -0.66 -16.90 -1.07
CA ASN A 32 -1.86 -16.21 -0.56
C ASN A 32 -1.54 -15.04 0.42
N TYR A 33 -2.52 -14.51 1.14
CA TYR A 33 -2.33 -13.48 2.17
C TYR A 33 -1.56 -14.01 3.39
N ARG A 34 -0.62 -13.21 3.90
CA ARG A 34 0.14 -13.48 5.13
C ARG A 34 -0.31 -12.52 6.25
N GLU A 35 0.03 -12.86 7.50
CA GLU A 35 -0.36 -12.11 8.69
C GLU A 35 0.48 -10.82 8.91
N PHE A 36 0.32 -9.84 8.02
CA PHE A 36 0.87 -8.50 8.18
C PHE A 36 -0.25 -7.50 8.47
N ARG A 37 -0.72 -7.45 9.72
CA ARG A 37 -1.86 -6.61 10.11
C ARG A 37 -1.78 -5.17 9.55
N TYR A 38 -2.81 -4.77 8.80
CA TYR A 38 -2.96 -3.48 8.09
C TYR A 38 -2.14 -3.30 6.81
N LEU A 39 -1.35 -4.30 6.42
CA LEU A 39 -0.40 -4.28 5.30
C LEU A 39 -0.45 -5.58 4.50
N GLU A 40 -1.50 -6.39 4.67
CA GLU A 40 -1.68 -7.69 4.02
C GLU A 40 -1.76 -7.55 2.50
N ASP A 41 -2.39 -6.48 2.02
CA ASP A 41 -2.47 -6.13 0.61
C ASP A 41 -1.11 -5.75 0.04
N TYR A 42 -0.32 -4.95 0.76
CA TYR A 42 1.00 -4.53 0.31
C TYR A 42 1.99 -5.70 0.27
N ASP A 43 1.92 -6.58 1.27
CA ASP A 43 2.65 -7.83 1.26
C ASP A 43 2.35 -8.67 0.00
N LEU A 44 1.06 -8.89 -0.27
CA LEU A 44 0.63 -9.69 -1.41
C LEU A 44 1.08 -9.07 -2.73
N THR A 45 0.88 -7.76 -2.92
CA THR A 45 1.22 -7.09 -4.17
C THR A 45 2.71 -7.08 -4.43
N MET A 46 3.54 -6.90 -3.40
CA MET A 46 5.00 -6.97 -3.54
C MET A 46 5.46 -8.36 -4.00
N ARG A 47 4.93 -9.44 -3.40
CA ARG A 47 5.25 -10.80 -3.86
C ARG A 47 4.75 -11.05 -5.29
N LEU A 48 3.53 -10.64 -5.62
CA LEU A 48 3.01 -10.78 -6.97
C LEU A 48 3.89 -10.08 -8.00
N ILE A 49 4.29 -8.84 -7.73
CA ILE A 49 5.14 -8.05 -8.62
C ILE A 49 6.51 -8.71 -8.76
N HIS A 50 7.22 -8.91 -7.65
CA HIS A 50 8.65 -9.26 -7.69
C HIS A 50 8.91 -10.74 -7.93
N ASP A 51 8.02 -11.65 -7.53
CA ASP A 51 8.17 -13.09 -7.77
C ASP A 51 7.70 -13.49 -9.19
N ASN A 52 7.11 -12.57 -9.95
CA ASN A 52 6.63 -12.81 -11.31
C ASN A 52 7.19 -11.75 -12.30
N PRO A 53 8.50 -11.77 -12.62
CA PRO A 53 9.15 -10.74 -13.42
C PRO A 53 8.60 -10.60 -14.84
N THR A 54 8.04 -11.68 -15.41
CA THR A 54 7.51 -11.73 -16.79
C THR A 54 6.04 -11.33 -16.90
N LYS A 55 5.39 -10.96 -15.78
CA LYS A 55 3.98 -10.60 -15.76
C LYS A 55 3.79 -9.09 -15.82
N GLU A 56 2.80 -8.70 -16.61
CA GLU A 56 2.39 -7.31 -16.78
C GLU A 56 1.38 -6.90 -15.70
N PHE A 57 1.50 -5.65 -15.26
CA PHE A 57 0.62 -5.01 -14.31
C PHE A 57 0.16 -3.66 -14.87
N LEU A 58 -1.10 -3.30 -14.62
CA LEU A 58 -1.71 -2.11 -15.18
C LEU A 58 -2.58 -1.41 -14.12
N ASN A 59 -2.58 -0.08 -14.16
CA ASN A 59 -3.51 0.76 -13.41
C ASN A 59 -4.41 1.47 -14.40
N ILE A 60 -5.72 1.32 -14.23
CA ILE A 60 -6.72 2.10 -14.96
C ILE A 60 -6.64 3.54 -14.46
N GLN A 61 -6.56 4.50 -15.38
CA GLN A 61 -6.38 5.93 -15.06
C GLN A 61 -7.70 6.64 -14.71
N GLU A 62 -8.71 5.87 -14.32
CA GLU A 62 -10.03 6.36 -13.97
C GLU A 62 -10.36 5.97 -12.52
N PRO A 63 -11.03 6.84 -11.75
CA PRO A 63 -11.48 6.50 -10.40
C PRO A 63 -12.63 5.48 -10.46
N LEU A 64 -12.34 4.24 -10.02
CA LEU A 64 -13.32 3.15 -10.05
C LEU A 64 -14.14 3.00 -8.76
N VAL A 65 -13.69 3.61 -7.65
CA VAL A 65 -14.29 3.42 -6.32
C VAL A 65 -14.35 4.74 -5.57
N VAL A 66 -15.53 5.05 -5.05
CA VAL A 66 -15.73 6.08 -4.03
C VAL A 66 -15.87 5.38 -2.68
N MET A 67 -14.89 5.58 -1.78
CA MET A 67 -14.86 4.94 -0.47
C MET A 67 -15.23 5.93 0.63
N GLN A 68 -16.22 5.57 1.44
CA GLN A 68 -16.54 6.31 2.66
C GLN A 68 -15.44 6.10 3.72
N THR A 69 -15.16 7.14 4.48
CA THR A 69 -14.12 7.13 5.50
C THR A 69 -14.57 7.91 6.72
N ASP A 70 -14.10 7.48 7.88
CA ASP A 70 -14.36 8.06 9.18
C ASP A 70 -13.04 8.28 9.94
N ASP A 71 -13.14 8.73 11.20
CA ASP A 71 -11.96 8.94 12.03
C ASP A 71 -11.21 7.65 12.37
N SER A 72 -11.93 6.52 12.46
CA SER A 72 -11.33 5.21 12.66
C SER A 72 -10.40 4.82 11.49
N SER A 73 -10.72 5.25 10.26
CA SER A 73 -9.90 5.01 9.08
C SER A 73 -8.54 5.70 9.13
N TYR A 74 -8.41 6.83 9.83
CA TYR A 74 -7.12 7.50 10.04
C TYR A 74 -6.35 6.93 11.25
N LEU A 75 -7.08 6.51 12.29
CA LEU A 75 -6.50 5.87 13.47
C LEU A 75 -5.76 4.58 13.11
N ARG A 76 -6.35 3.74 12.25
CA ARG A 76 -5.73 2.49 11.77
C ARG A 76 -4.48 2.70 10.91
N ARG A 77 -4.15 3.93 10.50
CA ARG A 77 -2.97 4.26 9.67
C ARG A 77 -1.77 4.74 10.47
N GLY A 78 -1.71 4.49 11.78
CA GLY A 78 -0.53 4.74 12.58
C GLY A 78 -0.57 4.07 13.95
N GLY A 79 0.34 4.50 14.83
CA GLY A 79 0.59 3.87 16.11
C GLY A 79 1.68 2.79 16.05
N LEU A 80 2.13 2.37 17.24
CA LEU A 80 3.30 1.50 17.41
C LEU A 80 3.13 0.12 16.78
N LEU A 81 1.91 -0.43 16.80
CA LEU A 81 1.61 -1.69 16.14
C LEU A 81 1.87 -1.59 14.62
N TYR A 82 1.42 -0.51 14.00
CA TYR A 82 1.63 -0.26 12.57
C TYR A 82 3.12 -0.13 12.25
N VAL A 83 3.84 0.67 13.05
CA VAL A 83 5.31 0.85 12.94
C VAL A 83 6.04 -0.48 13.00
N LYS A 84 5.69 -1.33 13.99
CA LYS A 84 6.28 -2.65 14.19
C LYS A 84 6.01 -3.55 12.98
N THR A 85 4.76 -3.66 12.52
CA THR A 85 4.41 -4.49 11.36
C THR A 85 5.09 -4.00 10.08
N GLU A 86 5.13 -2.68 9.87
CA GLU A 86 5.77 -2.05 8.71
C GLU A 86 7.28 -2.32 8.69
N PHE A 87 7.95 -2.25 9.85
CA PHE A 87 9.36 -2.60 9.98
C PHE A 87 9.65 -4.04 9.56
N PHE A 88 8.90 -5.01 10.10
CA PHE A 88 9.10 -6.43 9.76
C PHE A 88 8.83 -6.69 8.28
N LEU A 89 7.80 -6.08 7.70
CA LEU A 89 7.49 -6.23 6.29
C LEU A 89 8.61 -5.67 5.40
N GLN A 90 9.15 -4.50 5.73
CA GLN A 90 10.26 -3.91 4.97
C GLN A 90 11.54 -4.74 5.07
N VAL A 91 11.84 -5.29 6.24
CA VAL A 91 12.96 -6.22 6.42
C VAL A 91 12.76 -7.50 5.61
N ASP A 92 11.53 -8.05 5.55
CA ASP A 92 11.19 -9.20 4.69
C ASP A 92 11.44 -8.88 3.21
N PHE A 93 11.01 -7.71 2.73
CA PHE A 93 11.26 -7.28 1.34
C PHE A 93 12.75 -7.13 1.03
N TYR A 94 13.54 -6.58 1.95
CA TYR A 94 14.99 -6.50 1.80
C TYR A 94 15.63 -7.89 1.75
N LYS A 95 15.26 -8.80 2.65
CA LYS A 95 15.77 -10.18 2.67
C LYS A 95 15.43 -10.97 1.41
N ARG A 96 14.30 -10.64 0.78
CA ARG A 96 13.86 -11.22 -0.51
C ARG A 96 14.52 -10.57 -1.73
N GLY A 97 15.30 -9.50 -1.54
CA GLY A 97 15.96 -8.78 -2.63
C GLY A 97 15.06 -7.81 -3.40
N TYR A 98 13.85 -7.52 -2.92
CA TYR A 98 12.95 -6.57 -3.57
C TYR A 98 13.38 -5.12 -3.33
N LEU A 99 14.08 -4.87 -2.23
CA LEU A 99 14.60 -3.58 -1.83
C LEU A 99 16.12 -3.65 -1.67
N THR A 100 16.79 -2.56 -2.01
CA THR A 100 18.16 -2.28 -1.60
C THR A 100 18.20 -1.84 -0.13
N LYS A 101 19.40 -1.89 0.47
CA LYS A 101 19.61 -1.39 1.84
C LYS A 101 19.27 0.10 1.98
N PHE A 102 19.54 0.90 0.94
CA PHE A 102 19.18 2.31 0.92
C PHE A 102 17.67 2.52 0.93
N GLU A 103 16.93 1.80 0.07
CA GLU A 103 15.47 1.87 0.01
C GLU A 103 14.82 1.43 1.32
N LEU A 104 15.33 0.37 1.95
CA LEU A 104 14.91 -0.05 3.29
C LEU A 104 15.03 1.08 4.31
N CYS A 105 16.22 1.68 4.43
CA CYS A 105 16.47 2.76 5.39
C CYS A 105 15.60 3.98 5.12
N ARG A 106 15.50 4.40 3.85
CA ARG A 106 14.64 5.50 3.41
C ARG A 106 13.18 5.25 3.79
N ASN A 107 12.67 4.07 3.48
CA ASN A 107 11.27 3.73 3.71
C ASN A 107 10.95 3.67 5.20
N ILE A 108 11.81 3.05 6.01
CA ILE A 108 11.66 3.03 7.47
C ILE A 108 11.63 4.47 7.99
N PHE A 109 12.57 5.34 7.60
CA PHE A 109 12.62 6.70 8.12
C PHE A 109 11.39 7.54 7.72
N VAL A 110 11.09 7.63 6.42
CA VAL A 110 10.02 8.49 5.90
C VAL A 110 8.64 8.03 6.37
N ARG A 111 8.39 6.72 6.39
CA ARG A 111 7.05 6.19 6.74
C ARG A 111 6.80 6.30 8.23
N ASN A 112 7.79 5.99 9.08
CA ASN A 112 7.60 6.02 10.53
C ASN A 112 7.24 7.41 11.05
N ILE A 113 7.80 8.49 10.47
CA ILE A 113 7.43 9.88 10.82
C ILE A 113 5.90 10.05 10.75
N VAL A 114 5.26 9.63 9.65
CA VAL A 114 3.81 9.78 9.48
C VAL A 114 3.01 8.86 10.43
N ARG A 115 3.56 7.69 10.76
CA ARG A 115 2.90 6.70 11.64
C ARG A 115 2.90 7.11 13.11
N VAL A 116 3.91 7.82 13.58
CA VAL A 116 4.01 8.26 14.98
C VAL A 116 3.28 9.58 15.27
N MET A 117 2.97 10.37 14.23
CA MET A 117 2.25 11.63 14.40
C MET A 117 0.88 11.46 15.07
N PRO A 118 0.41 12.45 15.85
CA PRO A 118 -0.96 12.50 16.36
C PRO A 118 -2.00 12.35 15.25
N ASN A 119 -3.12 11.68 15.56
CA ASN A 119 -4.17 11.40 14.58
C ASN A 119 -4.78 12.68 13.97
N SER A 120 -4.89 13.76 14.75
CA SER A 120 -5.38 15.06 14.29
C SER A 120 -4.54 15.62 13.14
N ILE A 121 -3.21 15.60 13.29
CA ILE A 121 -2.29 16.08 12.24
C ILE A 121 -2.32 15.14 11.04
N ARG A 122 -2.34 13.83 11.26
CA ARG A 122 -2.47 12.84 10.18
C ARG A 122 -3.74 13.08 9.37
N LYS A 123 -4.90 13.24 10.03
CA LYS A 123 -6.19 13.52 9.40
C LYS A 123 -6.11 14.77 8.53
N LEU A 124 -5.54 15.86 9.04
CA LEU A 124 -5.36 17.10 8.30
C LEU A 124 -4.53 16.91 7.02
N ILE A 125 -3.39 16.20 7.12
CA ILE A 125 -2.53 15.91 5.97
C ILE A 125 -3.29 15.14 4.89
N TYR A 126 -3.98 14.06 5.29
CA TYR A 126 -4.72 13.23 4.34
C TYR A 126 -5.91 13.97 3.71
N GLN A 127 -6.61 14.82 4.47
CA GLN A 127 -7.74 15.58 3.92
C GLN A 127 -7.28 16.67 2.94
N LYS A 128 -6.17 17.36 3.22
CA LYS A 128 -5.71 18.48 2.39
C LYS A 128 -4.94 18.05 1.14
N LYS A 129 -4.14 16.98 1.22
CA LYS A 129 -3.25 16.57 0.12
C LYS A 129 -3.75 15.39 -0.71
N MET A 130 -4.66 14.57 -0.18
CA MET A 130 -5.02 13.28 -0.78
C MET A 130 -6.52 13.13 -1.06
N ARG A 131 -7.28 14.23 -1.05
CA ARG A 131 -8.69 14.22 -1.40
C ARG A 131 -8.99 15.25 -2.46
N GLU A 132 -9.70 14.79 -3.47
CA GLU A 132 -10.41 15.64 -4.42
C GLU A 132 -11.88 15.68 -4.01
N SER A 133 -12.55 16.79 -4.32
CA SER A 133 -14.00 16.88 -4.19
C SER A 133 -14.64 15.91 -5.18
N VAL A 134 -15.41 14.96 -4.68
CA VAL A 134 -16.15 14.01 -5.53
C VAL A 134 -17.57 14.51 -5.69
N GLU A 135 -17.99 14.80 -6.92
CA GLU A 135 -19.41 14.95 -7.24
C GLU A 135 -20.08 13.57 -7.14
N VAL A 136 -20.79 13.35 -6.04
CA VAL A 136 -21.62 12.15 -5.89
C VAL A 136 -22.84 12.35 -6.78
N LYS A 137 -22.82 11.76 -7.98
CA LYS A 137 -24.05 11.63 -8.79
C LYS A 137 -25.05 10.83 -7.97
N SER A 138 -26.10 11.49 -7.49
CA SER A 138 -27.22 10.84 -6.82
C SER A 138 -27.71 9.69 -7.70
N ARG A 139 -27.65 8.47 -7.18
CA ARG A 139 -28.31 7.33 -7.84
C ARG A 139 -29.81 7.60 -7.73
N LYS A 140 -30.46 7.81 -8.87
CA LYS A 140 -31.92 7.71 -8.99
C LYS A 140 -32.37 6.30 -8.61
#